data_AF-A0A3C0NXZ7-F1
#
_entry.id   AF-A0A3C0NXZ7-F1
#
_cell.length_a   1.000
_cell.length_b   1.000
_cell.length_c   1.000
_cell.angle_alpha   90.00
_cell.angle_beta   90.00
_cell.angle_gamma   90.00
#
_symmetry.space_group_name_H-M   'P 1'
#
loop_
_entity.id
_entity.type
_entity.pdbx_description
1 polymer ?
#
loop_
_entity_poly.entity_id
_entity_poly.type
_entity_poly.pdbx_seq_one_letter_code
_entity_poly.pdbx_strand_id
1 'polypeptide(L)'
;MELFLTELETYMYNIVEVCTSLLEFFGIVVLVTSAVRSFVRWARRDRKNIRLDLAQGIALALEFKMGGEVLRTVVVREWSELGILGAIIVLRAMLTFLIHWEIKNEKKDMAENTPPVPAEEASDRGKPAGTV
;
A
#
# COMPACT_ATOMS: atom_id res chain seq x y z
N MET A 1 0.56 -21.35 -43.10
CA MET A 1 0.70 -20.00 -42.52
C MET A 1 -0.15 -19.89 -41.26
N GLU A 2 -1.44 -20.28 -41.31
CA GLU A 2 -2.33 -20.22 -40.14
C GLU A 2 -1.88 -21.07 -38.94
N LEU A 3 -1.45 -22.32 -39.16
CA LEU A 3 -0.87 -23.18 -38.11
C LEU A 3 0.32 -22.53 -37.39
N PHE A 4 1.15 -21.77 -38.11
CA PHE A 4 2.34 -21.13 -37.51
C PHE A 4 1.95 -19.93 -36.62
N LEU A 5 0.85 -19.24 -36.96
CA LEU A 5 0.34 -18.12 -36.19
C LEU A 5 -0.32 -18.58 -34.89
N THR A 6 -1.07 -19.69 -34.91
CA THR A 6 -1.75 -20.24 -33.73
C THR A 6 -0.76 -20.78 -32.70
N GLU A 7 0.30 -21.46 -33.15
CA GLU A 7 1.39 -21.93 -32.27
C GLU A 7 2.13 -20.76 -31.62
N LEU A 8 2.38 -19.68 -32.36
CA LEU A 8 3.04 -18.47 -31.85
C LEU A 8 2.18 -17.74 -30.81
N GLU A 9 0.88 -17.62 -31.06
CA GLU A 9 -0.09 -17.00 -30.15
C GLU A 9 -0.18 -17.77 -28.81
N THR A 10 -0.28 -19.10 -28.89
CA THR A 10 -0.28 -19.98 -27.71
C THR A 10 1.01 -19.85 -26.91
N TYR A 11 2.14 -19.77 -27.59
CA TYR A 11 3.44 -19.60 -26.94
C TYR A 11 3.55 -18.23 -26.23
N MET A 12 3.09 -17.15 -26.87
CA MET A 12 3.03 -15.83 -26.27
C MET A 12 2.11 -15.77 -25.05
N TYR A 13 0.95 -16.44 -25.12
CA TYR A 13 0.02 -16.54 -24.00
C TYR A 13 0.67 -17.17 -22.78
N ASN A 14 1.28 -18.34 -22.94
CA ASN A 14 1.95 -19.03 -21.85
C ASN A 14 3.09 -18.20 -21.24
N ILE A 15 3.89 -17.51 -22.06
CA ILE A 15 4.97 -16.65 -21.55
C ILE A 15 4.41 -15.52 -20.69
N VAL A 16 3.38 -14.83 -21.19
CA VAL A 16 2.81 -13.69 -20.47
C VAL A 16 2.10 -14.12 -19.20
N GLU A 17 1.43 -15.26 -19.20
CA GLU A 17 0.80 -15.82 -18.00
C GLU A 17 1.85 -16.18 -16.93
N VAL A 18 2.96 -16.81 -17.33
CA VAL A 18 4.07 -17.12 -16.43
C VAL A 18 4.70 -15.83 -15.89
N CYS A 19 5.00 -14.85 -16.74
CA CYS A 19 5.56 -13.57 -16.32
C CYS A 19 4.63 -12.80 -15.38
N THR A 20 3.32 -12.79 -15.66
CA THR A 20 2.31 -12.16 -14.80
C THR A 20 2.29 -12.81 -13.41
N SER A 21 2.25 -14.15 -13.37
CA SER A 21 2.26 -14.91 -12.12
C SER A 21 3.52 -14.66 -11.29
N LEU A 22 4.68 -14.54 -11.94
CA LEU A 22 5.94 -14.23 -11.28
C LEU A 22 5.95 -12.81 -10.68
N LEU A 23 5.46 -11.82 -11.42
CA LEU A 23 5.35 -10.44 -10.93
C LEU A 23 4.42 -10.34 -9.73
N GLU A 24 3.25 -10.98 -9.79
CA GLU A 24 2.33 -11.05 -8.65
C GLU A 24 2.97 -11.73 -7.44
N PHE A 25 3.69 -12.84 -7.65
CA PHE A 25 4.39 -13.54 -6.58
C PHE A 25 5.42 -12.65 -5.89
N PHE A 26 6.25 -11.92 -6.65
CA PHE A 26 7.21 -10.98 -6.08
C PHE A 26 6.53 -9.86 -5.30
N GLY A 27 5.43 -9.31 -5.83
CA GLY A 27 4.63 -8.30 -5.12
C GLY A 27 4.14 -8.82 -3.76
N ILE A 28 3.64 -10.05 -3.70
CA ILE A 28 3.18 -10.68 -2.46
C ILE A 28 4.35 -10.86 -1.48
N VAL A 29 5.50 -11.36 -1.94
CA VAL A 29 6.68 -11.58 -1.08
C VAL A 29 7.16 -10.25 -0.48
N VAL A 30 7.26 -9.19 -1.27
CA VAL A 30 7.65 -7.86 -0.80
C VAL A 30 6.64 -7.31 0.22
N LEU A 31 5.34 -7.44 -0.07
CA LEU A 31 4.28 -6.98 0.83
C LEU A 31 4.32 -7.71 2.18
N VAL A 32 4.42 -9.03 2.16
CA VAL A 32 4.44 -9.86 3.38
C VAL A 32 5.70 -9.57 4.19
N THR A 33 6.87 -9.55 3.56
CA THR A 33 8.14 -9.31 4.28
C THR A 33 8.21 -7.92 4.90
N SER A 34 7.77 -6.88 4.18
CA SER A 34 7.70 -5.51 4.71
C SER A 34 6.67 -5.37 5.84
N ALA A 35 5.51 -6.03 5.73
CA ALA A 35 4.48 -6.06 6.76
C ALA A 35 4.98 -6.75 8.04
N VAL A 36 5.56 -7.96 7.92
CA VAL A 36 6.11 -8.73 9.05
C VAL A 36 7.21 -7.93 9.74
N ARG A 37 8.16 -7.36 8.98
CA ARG A 37 9.26 -6.58 9.55
C ARG A 37 8.76 -5.34 10.28
N SER A 38 7.76 -4.66 9.72
CA SER A 38 7.11 -3.50 10.33
C SER A 38 6.35 -3.87 11.61
N PHE A 39 5.65 -5.01 11.62
CA PHE A 39 4.91 -5.52 12.76
C PHE A 39 5.85 -5.93 13.91
N VAL A 40 6.94 -6.64 13.62
CA VAL A 40 7.93 -7.04 14.64
C VAL A 40 8.58 -5.82 15.29
N ARG A 41 8.93 -4.78 14.54
CA ARG A 41 9.48 -3.54 15.11
C ARG A 41 8.45 -2.78 15.96
N TRP A 42 7.20 -2.75 15.51
CA TRP A 42 6.11 -2.16 16.28
C TRP A 42 5.93 -2.86 17.65
N ALA A 43 5.93 -4.20 17.65
CA ALA A 43 5.84 -5.00 18.87
C ALA A 43 7.02 -4.76 19.83
N ARG A 44 8.23 -4.50 19.30
CA ARG A 44 9.43 -4.16 20.07
C ARG A 44 9.46 -2.71 20.60
N ARG A 45 8.34 -1.96 20.53
CA ARG A 45 8.21 -0.54 20.95
C ARG A 45 9.12 0.46 20.21
N ASP A 46 9.77 0.04 19.14
CA ASP A 46 10.74 0.87 18.42
C ASP A 46 10.05 1.68 17.31
N ARG A 47 9.50 2.85 17.66
CA ARG A 47 8.57 3.61 16.81
C ARG A 47 9.22 4.38 15.66
N LYS A 48 10.55 4.41 15.54
CA LYS A 48 11.22 5.15 14.46
C LYS A 48 11.07 4.42 13.12
N ASN A 49 10.60 5.13 12.10
CA ASN A 49 10.58 4.75 10.68
C ASN A 49 9.66 3.57 10.25
N ILE A 50 8.91 2.92 11.14
CA ILE A 50 7.99 1.80 10.79
C ILE A 50 7.00 2.17 9.67
N ARG A 51 6.41 3.38 9.74
CA ARG A 51 5.42 3.83 8.74
C ARG A 51 6.04 4.02 7.37
N LEU A 52 7.32 4.41 7.30
CA LEU A 52 8.05 4.61 6.05
C LEU A 52 8.35 3.27 5.39
N ASP A 53 8.89 2.32 6.15
CA ASP A 53 9.21 0.96 5.67
C ASP A 53 7.95 0.24 5.16
N LEU A 54 6.83 0.38 5.87
CA LEU A 54 5.55 -0.19 5.44
C LEU A 54 5.01 0.49 4.17
N ALA A 55 5.07 1.82 4.09
CA ALA A 55 4.60 2.56 2.91
C ALA A 55 5.43 2.22 1.67
N GLN A 56 6.76 2.09 1.81
CA GLN A 56 7.65 1.67 0.73
C GLN A 56 7.36 0.23 0.29
N GLY A 57 7.15 -0.69 1.23
CA GLY A 57 6.80 -2.07 0.92
C GLY A 57 5.46 -2.20 0.18
N ILE A 58 4.46 -1.43 0.59
CA ILE A 58 3.15 -1.38 -0.10
C ILE A 58 3.30 -0.80 -1.50
N ALA A 59 4.03 0.31 -1.66
CA ALA A 59 4.25 0.94 -2.97
C ALA A 59 4.94 -0.02 -3.95
N LEU A 60 6.02 -0.67 -3.51
CA LEU A 60 6.77 -1.61 -4.34
C LEU A 60 5.93 -2.85 -4.72
N ALA A 61 5.12 -3.36 -3.79
CA ALA A 61 4.21 -4.47 -4.07
C ALA A 61 3.13 -4.10 -5.11
N LEU A 62 2.65 -2.85 -5.07
CA LEU A 62 1.69 -2.33 -6.05
C LEU A 62 2.33 -2.10 -7.42
N GLU A 63 3.59 -1.66 -7.49
CA GLU A 63 4.33 -1.54 -8.75
C GLU A 63 4.47 -2.89 -9.45
N PHE A 64 4.82 -3.95 -8.72
CA PHE A 64 4.88 -5.31 -9.27
C PHE A 64 3.51 -5.81 -9.75
N LYS A 65 2.46 -5.53 -8.98
CA LYS A 65 1.11 -5.92 -9.34
C LYS A 65 0.60 -5.22 -10.60
N MET A 66 0.81 -3.90 -10.69
CA MET A 66 0.50 -3.11 -11.88
C MET A 66 1.29 -3.61 -13.10
N GLY A 67 2.55 -3.99 -12.93
CA GLY A 67 3.35 -4.61 -13.99
C GLY A 67 2.71 -5.89 -14.54
N GLY A 68 2.24 -6.78 -13.66
CA GLY A 68 1.54 -8.00 -14.06
C GLY A 68 0.24 -7.73 -14.82
N GLU A 69 -0.54 -6.76 -14.36
CA GLU A 69 -1.79 -6.34 -15.02
C GLU A 69 -1.52 -5.78 -16.43
N VAL A 70 -0.50 -4.94 -16.58
CA VAL A 70 -0.06 -4.42 -17.89
C VAL A 70 0.34 -5.56 -18.83
N LEU A 71 1.16 -6.51 -18.37
CA LEU A 71 1.56 -7.67 -19.18
C LEU A 71 0.35 -8.45 -19.68
N ARG A 72 -0.64 -8.69 -18.81
CA ARG A 72 -1.86 -9.43 -19.17
C ARG A 72 -2.68 -8.74 -20.26
N THR A 73 -2.76 -7.41 -20.25
CA THR A 73 -3.47 -6.64 -21.29
C THR A 73 -2.75 -6.59 -22.65
N VAL A 74 -1.46 -6.94 -22.71
CA VAL A 74 -0.70 -6.98 -23.98
C VAL A 74 -1.14 -8.16 -24.85
N VAL A 75 -1.47 -9.29 -24.23
CA VAL A 75 -1.83 -10.54 -24.92
C VAL A 75 -3.33 -10.75 -25.02
N VAL A 76 -4.07 -10.58 -23.92
CA VAL A 76 -5.52 -10.74 -23.97
C VAL A 76 -6.10 -9.40 -24.43
N ARG A 77 -6.61 -9.35 -25.66
CA ARG A 77 -7.37 -8.19 -26.17
C ARG A 77 -8.85 -8.51 -26.35
N GLU A 78 -9.29 -9.69 -25.93
CA GLU A 78 -10.71 -10.05 -25.92
C GLU A 78 -11.44 -9.32 -24.79
N TRP A 79 -12.40 -8.50 -25.18
CA TRP A 79 -13.10 -7.56 -24.31
C TRP A 79 -13.91 -8.23 -23.17
N SER A 80 -14.35 -9.47 -23.35
CA SER A 80 -15.15 -10.22 -22.36
C SER A 80 -14.30 -10.70 -21.17
N GLU A 81 -13.14 -11.30 -21.44
CA GLU A 81 -12.24 -11.82 -20.43
C GLU A 81 -11.51 -10.69 -19.68
N LEU A 82 -11.13 -9.63 -20.41
CA LEU A 82 -10.57 -8.41 -19.80
C LEU A 82 -11.54 -7.74 -18.84
N GLY A 83 -12.83 -7.71 -19.16
CA GLY A 83 -13.85 -7.08 -18.32
C GLY A 83 -13.98 -7.74 -16.95
N ILE A 84 -13.96 -9.07 -16.90
CA ILE A 84 -14.09 -9.83 -15.64
C ILE A 84 -12.81 -9.72 -14.80
N LEU A 85 -11.65 -9.88 -15.42
CA LEU A 85 -10.35 -9.71 -14.75
C LEU A 85 -10.18 -8.29 -14.21
N GLY A 86 -10.51 -7.28 -15.02
CA GLY A 86 -10.48 -5.88 -14.62
C GLY A 86 -11.44 -5.58 -13.47
N ALA A 87 -12.65 -6.14 -13.49
CA ALA A 87 -13.60 -5.99 -12.39
C ALA A 87 -13.08 -6.58 -11.07
N ILE A 88 -12.43 -7.75 -11.11
CA ILE A 88 -11.84 -8.39 -9.91
C ILE A 88 -10.68 -7.55 -9.35
N ILE A 89 -9.82 -7.03 -10.23
CA ILE A 89 -8.70 -6.15 -9.86
C ILE A 89 -9.22 -4.86 -9.19
N VAL A 90 -10.18 -4.19 -9.83
CA VAL A 90 -10.79 -2.95 -9.32
C VAL A 90 -11.46 -3.20 -7.98
N LEU A 91 -12.27 -4.26 -7.86
CA LEU A 91 -12.93 -4.63 -6.62
C LEU A 91 -11.91 -4.87 -5.48
N ARG A 92 -10.79 -5.55 -5.80
CA ARG A 92 -9.71 -5.80 -4.84
C ARG A 92 -9.00 -4.51 -4.42
N ALA A 93 -8.76 -3.59 -5.35
CA ALA A 93 -8.18 -2.28 -5.04
C ALA A 93 -9.11 -1.45 -4.16
N MET A 94 -10.41 -1.40 -4.49
CA MET A 94 -11.41 -0.67 -3.72
C MET A 94 -11.54 -1.21 -2.29
N LEU A 95 -11.68 -2.53 -2.12
CA LEU A 95 -11.82 -3.14 -0.80
C LEU A 95 -10.57 -2.90 0.07
N THR A 96 -9.38 -3.08 -0.51
CA THR A 96 -8.11 -2.87 0.21
C THR A 96 -7.91 -1.38 0.56
N PHE A 97 -8.29 -0.46 -0.33
CA PHE A 97 -8.17 0.98 -0.11
C PHE A 97 -9.14 1.48 0.97
N LEU A 98 -10.39 0.99 0.98
CA LEU A 98 -11.37 1.32 2.02
C LEU A 98 -10.85 0.95 3.42
N ILE A 99 -10.29 -0.26 3.56
CA ILE A 99 -9.70 -0.71 4.83
C ILE A 99 -8.50 0.17 5.21
N HIS A 100 -7.63 0.50 4.26
CA HIS A 100 -6.46 1.35 4.54
C HIS A 100 -6.86 2.80 4.92
N TRP A 101 -7.97 3.30 4.36
CA TRP A 101 -8.49 4.63 4.63
C TRP A 101 -9.15 4.71 6.01
N GLU A 102 -9.93 3.69 6.38
CA GLU A 102 -10.54 3.56 7.70
C GLU A 102 -9.47 3.56 8.81
N ILE A 103 -8.42 2.75 8.64
CA ILE A 103 -7.29 2.67 9.58
C ILE A 103 -6.50 4.00 9.68
N LYS A 104 -6.50 4.81 8.62
CA LYS A 104 -5.82 6.12 8.62
C LYS A 104 -6.65 7.18 9.34
N ASN A 105 -7.98 7.09 9.29
CA ASN A 105 -8.88 8.05 9.92
C ASN A 105 -8.91 7.87 11.45
N GLU A 106 -8.93 6.64 11.95
CA GLU A 106 -8.92 6.39 13.41
C GLU A 106 -7.66 6.93 14.13
N LYS A 107 -6.55 7.13 13.40
CA LYS A 107 -5.32 7.70 13.96
C LYS A 107 -5.35 9.23 14.10
N LYS A 108 -6.28 9.92 13.43
CA LYS A 108 -6.42 11.37 13.53
C LYS A 108 -7.24 11.79 14.74
N ASP A 109 -8.21 10.97 15.14
CA ASP A 109 -9.13 11.30 16.23
C ASP A 109 -8.47 11.22 17.63
N MET A 110 -7.28 10.61 17.74
CA MET A 110 -6.51 10.59 18.99
C MET A 110 -5.59 11.82 19.20
N ALA A 111 -5.41 12.69 18.19
CA ALA A 111 -4.54 13.87 18.32
C ALA A 111 -5.26 15.16 18.77
N GLU A 112 -6.59 15.17 18.76
CA GLU A 112 -7.43 16.34 19.08
C GLU A 112 -8.05 16.23 20.50
N ASN A 113 -7.28 15.78 21.49
CA ASN A 113 -7.73 15.74 22.89
C ASN A 113 -6.66 16.21 23.88
N THR A 114 -5.71 17.04 23.43
CA THR A 114 -4.86 17.78 24.38
C THR A 114 -5.64 19.02 24.83
N PRO A 115 -6.03 19.14 26.10
CA PRO A 115 -6.71 20.33 26.58
C PRO A 115 -5.80 21.55 26.39
N PRO A 116 -6.33 22.73 26.05
CA PRO A 116 -5.53 23.95 26.05
C PRO A 116 -4.94 24.13 27.44
N VAL A 117 -3.63 24.38 27.52
CA VAL A 117 -2.96 24.72 28.78
C VAL A 117 -3.71 25.90 29.40
N PRO A 118 -4.22 25.79 30.65
CA PRO A 118 -4.96 26.87 31.29
C PRO A 118 -4.12 28.14 31.33
N ALA A 119 -4.75 29.28 31.00
CA ALA A 119 -4.12 30.60 30.89
C ALA A 119 -3.57 31.17 32.23
N GLU A 120 -3.49 30.36 33.28
CA GLU A 120 -3.15 30.81 34.64
C GLU A 120 -1.64 30.91 34.89
N GLU A 121 -0.79 30.25 34.08
CA GLU A 121 0.69 30.32 34.21
C GLU A 121 1.36 31.51 33.50
N ALA A 122 0.60 32.32 32.74
CA ALA A 122 1.15 33.46 32.01
C ALA A 122 1.17 34.76 32.83
N SER A 123 0.41 34.86 33.92
CA SER A 123 0.27 36.12 34.68
C SER A 123 1.21 36.27 35.88
N ASP A 124 1.83 35.20 36.38
CA ASP A 124 2.65 35.25 37.61
C ASP A 124 4.17 35.43 37.34
N ARG A 125 4.62 35.31 36.09
CA ARG A 125 6.05 35.52 35.73
C ARG A 125 6.45 36.98 35.49
N GLY A 126 5.67 37.93 36.01
CA GLY A 126 5.82 39.36 35.71
C GLY A 126 6.18 40.28 36.87
N LYS A 127 6.31 39.81 38.12
CA LYS A 127 6.59 40.71 39.25
C LYS A 127 8.04 40.57 39.72
N PRO A 128 8.92 41.56 39.48
CA PRO A 128 10.20 41.60 40.19
C PRO A 128 9.90 41.85 41.68
N ALA A 129 10.21 40.85 42.51
CA ALA A 129 10.29 41.02 43.94
C ALA A 129 11.40 42.05 44.23
N GLY A 130 11.02 43.23 44.69
CA GLY A 130 11.95 44.21 45.22
C GLY A 130 12.47 43.80 46.59
N THR A 131 13.67 44.34 46.88
CA THR A 131 14.23 44.60 48.22
C THR A 131 14.98 43.44 48.87
N VAL A 132 16.31 43.51 48.90
CA VAL A 132 17.11 44.04 50.03
C VAL A 132 18.33 44.76 49.46
#